data_AF-A0A7K4DDT8-F1
#
_entry.id   AF-A0A7K4DDT8-F1
#
_cell.length_a   1.000
_cell.length_b   1.000
_cell.length_c   1.000
_cell.angle_alpha   90.00
_cell.angle_beta   90.00
_cell.angle_gamma   90.00
#
_symmetry.space_group_name_H-M   'P 1'
#
loop_
_entity.id
_entity.type
_entity.pdbx_description
1 polymer ?
#
loop_
_entity_poly.entity_id
_entity_poly.type
_entity_poly.pdbx_seq_one_letter_code
_entity_poly.pdbx_strand_id
1 'polypeptide(L)'
;MVSGNPIVEGFIEAIRLIISLDPQVVEITIRSLYVSLTATFFAALIALPLGALIYFYEFRGKHAVVSTLQTLYALPTVIVGLVMFLLLSNVGPFGFLR
;
A
#
# COMPACT_ATOMS: atom_id res chain seq x y z
N MET A 1 32.72 -21.70 16.61
CA MET A 1 32.75 -20.59 17.60
C MET A 1 32.05 -19.38 17.01
N VAL A 2 30.72 -19.36 17.04
CA VAL A 2 29.92 -18.14 17.19
C VAL A 2 28.70 -18.59 17.98
N SER A 3 28.67 -18.22 19.26
CA SER A 3 27.56 -18.46 20.18
C SER A 3 26.83 -17.12 20.39
N GLY A 4 26.42 -16.48 19.30
CA GLY A 4 25.63 -15.26 19.33
C GLY A 4 24.14 -15.60 19.24
N ASN A 5 23.30 -14.80 19.91
CA ASN A 5 21.86 -14.92 19.76
C ASN A 5 21.49 -14.51 18.32
N PRO A 6 20.87 -15.38 17.50
CA PRO A 6 20.59 -15.11 16.08
C PRO A 6 19.75 -13.85 15.86
N ILE A 7 18.95 -13.45 16.85
CA ILE A 7 18.21 -12.19 16.82
C ILE A 7 19.17 -11.00 16.82
N VAL A 8 20.18 -11.01 17.70
CA VAL A 8 21.15 -9.92 17.83
C VAL A 8 22.00 -9.80 16.56
N GLU A 9 22.42 -10.93 15.99
CA GLU A 9 23.16 -10.96 14.74
C GLU A 9 22.35 -10.41 13.56
N GLY A 10 21.07 -10.79 13.47
CA GLY A 10 20.16 -10.24 12.46
C GLY A 10 19.99 -8.72 12.57
N PHE A 11 19.90 -8.18 13.79
CA PHE A 11 19.84 -6.73 14.00
C PHE A 11 21.14 -6.01 13.61
N ILE A 12 22.29 -6.57 13.96
CA ILE A 12 23.60 -6.01 13.58
C ILE A 12 23.72 -5.99 12.05
N GLU A 13 23.34 -7.07 11.38
CA GLU A 13 23.42 -7.14 9.92
C GLU A 13 22.43 -6.17 9.25
N ALA A 14 21.20 -6.04 9.76
CA ALA A 14 20.25 -5.06 9.26
C ALA A 14 20.78 -3.61 9.37
N ILE A 15 21.36 -3.25 10.53
CA ILE A 15 21.99 -1.94 10.72
C ILE A 15 23.17 -1.76 9.76
N ARG A 16 23.99 -2.81 9.58
CA ARG A 16 25.11 -2.79 8.64
C ARG A 16 24.63 -2.51 7.22
N LEU A 17 23.63 -3.24 6.73
CA LEU A 17 23.06 -3.06 5.38
C LEU A 17 22.51 -1.65 5.17
N ILE A 18 21.87 -1.07 6.19
CA ILE A 18 21.35 0.31 6.12
C ILE A 18 22.48 1.33 6.07
N ILE A 19 23.45 1.24 6.99
CA ILE A 19 24.57 2.20 7.09
C ILE A 19 25.51 2.09 5.88
N SER A 20 25.77 0.87 5.40
CA SER A 20 26.60 0.65 4.21
C SER A 20 25.89 1.03 2.91
N LEU A 21 24.61 1.43 2.98
CA LEU A 21 23.76 1.71 1.82
C LEU A 21 23.82 0.55 0.82
N ASP A 22 23.55 -0.66 1.31
CA ASP A 22 23.57 -1.85 0.45
C ASP A 22 22.74 -1.59 -0.82
N PRO A 23 23.31 -1.78 -2.02
CA PRO A 23 22.65 -1.41 -3.27
C PRO A 23 21.29 -2.10 -3.47
N GLN A 24 21.12 -3.34 -3.02
CA GLN A 24 19.86 -4.07 -3.17
C GLN A 24 18.80 -3.51 -2.21
N VAL A 25 19.17 -3.25 -0.95
CA VAL A 25 18.27 -2.66 0.04
C VAL A 25 17.82 -1.26 -0.38
N VAL A 26 18.76 -0.44 -0.85
CA VAL A 26 18.46 0.92 -1.35
C VAL A 26 17.55 0.85 -2.58
N GLU A 27 17.83 -0.03 -3.55
CA GLU A 27 17.00 -0.20 -4.74
C GLU A 27 15.57 -0.60 -4.38
N ILE A 28 15.39 -1.63 -3.54
CA ILE A 28 14.07 -2.09 -3.10
C ILE A 28 13.33 -0.97 -2.35
N THR A 29 14.03 -0.24 -1.48
CA THR A 29 13.45 0.87 -0.72
C THR A 29 12.97 2.00 -1.64
N ILE A 30 13.82 2.44 -2.56
CA ILE A 30 13.47 3.52 -3.51
C ILE A 30 12.34 3.06 -4.43
N ARG A 31 12.36 1.83 -4.96
CA ARG A 31 11.26 1.30 -5.79
C ARG A 31 9.94 1.26 -5.01
N SER A 32 9.98 0.78 -3.76
CA SER A 32 8.79 0.70 -2.90
C SER A 32 8.22 2.08 -2.59
N LEU A 33 9.10 3.06 -2.29
CA LEU A 33 8.71 4.45 -2.08
C LEU A 33 8.13 5.06 -3.35
N TYR A 34 8.77 4.87 -4.50
CA TYR A 34 8.29 5.40 -5.77
C TYR A 34 6.88 4.89 -6.10
N VAL A 35 6.66 3.58 -6.01
CA VAL A 35 5.35 2.98 -6.28
C VAL A 35 4.31 3.45 -5.26
N SER A 36 4.64 3.48 -3.96
CA SER A 36 3.70 3.89 -2.92
C SER A 36 3.33 5.38 -3.03
N LEU A 37 4.32 6.26 -3.21
CA LEU A 37 4.09 7.70 -3.30
C LEU A 37 3.31 8.07 -4.56
N THR A 38 3.61 7.45 -5.70
CA THR A 38 2.85 7.68 -6.93
C THR A 38 1.41 7.21 -6.78
N ALA A 39 1.17 6.00 -6.24
CA ALA A 39 -0.16 5.50 -5.97
C ALA A 39 -0.93 6.40 -4.98
N THR A 40 -0.30 6.81 -3.87
CA THR A 40 -0.90 7.72 -2.88
C THR A 40 -1.20 9.08 -3.48
N PHE A 41 -0.33 9.63 -4.32
CA PHE A 41 -0.54 10.91 -4.98
C PHE A 41 -1.80 10.89 -5.85
N PHE A 42 -1.94 9.89 -6.73
CA PHE A 42 -3.14 9.74 -7.56
C PHE A 42 -4.39 9.44 -6.74
N ALA A 43 -4.28 8.60 -5.70
CA ALA A 43 -5.39 8.33 -4.80
C ALA A 43 -5.84 9.62 -4.07
N ALA A 44 -4.91 10.44 -3.59
CA ALA A 44 -5.21 11.69 -2.88
C ALA A 44 -5.90 12.72 -3.77
N LEU A 45 -5.52 12.82 -5.05
CA LEU A 45 -6.17 13.71 -6.01
C LEU A 45 -7.68 13.44 -6.16
N ILE A 46 -8.12 12.21 -5.92
CA ILE A 46 -9.54 11.83 -6.02
C ILE A 46 -10.18 11.76 -4.63
N ALA A 47 -9.51 11.12 -3.68
CA ALA A 47 -10.03 10.87 -2.34
C ALA A 47 -10.15 12.15 -1.50
N LEU A 48 -9.22 13.11 -1.62
CA LEU A 48 -9.30 14.35 -0.84
C LEU A 48 -10.48 15.24 -1.28
N PRO A 49 -10.71 15.52 -2.59
CA PRO A 49 -11.89 16.27 -3.00
C PRO A 49 -13.20 15.58 -2.64
N LEU A 50 -13.30 14.26 -2.84
CA LEU A 50 -14.50 13.50 -2.46
C LEU A 50 -14.72 13.51 -0.95
N GLY A 51 -13.66 13.33 -0.16
CA GLY A 51 -13.70 13.40 1.29
C GLY A 51 -14.12 14.79 1.78
N ALA A 52 -13.59 15.85 1.19
CA ALA A 52 -13.99 17.22 1.49
C ALA A 52 -15.47 17.47 1.16
N LEU A 53 -15.94 17.00 -0.01
CA LEU A 53 -17.35 17.12 -0.39
C LEU A 53 -18.26 16.40 0.62
N ILE A 54 -17.90 15.17 1.00
CA ILE A 54 -18.66 14.39 2.00
C ILE A 54 -18.65 15.09 3.36
N TYR A 55 -17.52 15.66 3.77
CA TYR A 55 -17.37 16.33 5.05
C TYR A 55 -18.21 17.60 5.14
N PHE A 56 -18.03 18.53 4.19
CA PHE A 56 -18.61 19.87 4.25
C PHE A 56 -20.09 19.93 3.86
N TYR A 57 -20.59 19.02 3.02
CA TYR A 57 -21.99 19.03 2.60
C TYR A 57 -22.84 18.05 3.39
N GLU A 58 -24.07 18.43 3.68
CA GLU A 58 -25.10 17.54 4.23
C GLU A 58 -26.06 17.13 3.10
N PHE A 59 -26.08 15.84 2.78
CA PHE A 59 -26.98 15.26 1.79
C PHE A 59 -27.63 13.99 2.34
N ARG A 60 -28.84 13.68 1.84
CA ARG A 60 -29.71 12.61 2.39
C ARG A 60 -29.05 11.22 2.46
N GLY A 61 -28.03 10.94 1.64
CA GLY A 61 -27.32 9.66 1.59
C GLY A 61 -25.98 9.61 2.34
N LYS A 62 -25.58 10.68 3.05
CA LYS A 62 -24.24 10.81 3.66
C LYS A 62 -23.90 9.65 4.59
N HIS A 63 -24.83 9.22 5.43
CA HIS A 63 -24.61 8.10 6.35
C HIS A 63 -24.31 6.78 5.62
N ALA A 64 -25.04 6.48 4.54
CA ALA A 64 -24.83 5.27 3.76
C ALA A 64 -23.45 5.28 3.08
N VAL A 65 -23.03 6.43 2.52
CA VAL A 65 -21.71 6.61 1.92
C VAL A 65 -20.61 6.39 2.96
N VAL A 66 -20.70 7.08 4.11
CA VAL A 66 -19.69 6.96 5.18
C VAL A 66 -19.62 5.53 5.73
N SER A 67 -20.76 4.88 5.97
CA SER A 67 -20.81 3.50 6.46
C SER A 67 -20.21 2.50 5.44
N THR A 68 -20.44 2.71 4.15
CA THR A 68 -19.84 1.90 3.09
C THR A 68 -18.32 2.08 3.07
N LEU A 69 -17.83 3.31 3.13
CA LEU A 69 -16.39 3.59 3.19
C LEU A 69 -15.74 2.94 4.42
N GLN A 70 -16.38 3.02 5.59
CA GLN A 70 -15.91 2.35 6.81
C GLN A 70 -15.88 0.82 6.67
N THR A 71 -16.88 0.25 5.99
CA THR A 71 -16.91 -1.19 5.71
C THR A 71 -15.79 -1.60 4.76
N LEU A 72 -15.52 -0.79 3.72
CA LEU A 72 -14.40 -1.02 2.81
C LEU A 72 -13.05 -0.95 3.53
N TYR A 73 -12.89 -0.07 4.53
CA TYR A 73 -11.68 -0.04 5.37
C TYR A 73 -11.49 -1.31 6.22
N ALA A 74 -12.55 -2.05 6.51
CA ALA A 74 -12.48 -3.33 7.23
C ALA A 74 -12.14 -4.53 6.31
N LEU A 75 -12.04 -4.31 4.99
CA LEU A 75 -11.71 -5.40 4.06
C LEU A 75 -10.29 -5.93 4.31
N PRO A 76 -10.11 -7.26 4.39
CA PRO A 76 -8.79 -7.88 4.43
C PRO A 76 -7.95 -7.50 3.20
N THR A 77 -6.71 -7.10 3.43
CA THR A 77 -5.77 -6.69 2.37
C THR A 77 -5.52 -7.79 1.34
N VAL A 78 -5.58 -9.06 1.75
CA VAL A 78 -5.45 -10.23 0.86
C VAL A 78 -6.57 -10.28 -0.19
N ILE A 79 -7.81 -9.93 0.19
CA ILE A 79 -8.94 -9.91 -0.75
C ILE A 79 -8.71 -8.84 -1.82
N VAL A 80 -8.26 -7.65 -1.41
CA VAL A 80 -7.94 -6.56 -2.35
C VAL A 80 -6.85 -7.01 -3.32
N GLY A 81 -5.78 -7.65 -2.83
CA GLY A 81 -4.73 -8.21 -3.66
C GLY A 81 -5.23 -9.25 -4.67
N LEU A 82 -6.11 -10.16 -4.24
CA LEU A 82 -6.70 -11.17 -5.12
C LEU A 82 -7.58 -10.55 -6.21
N VAL A 83 -8.43 -9.58 -5.86
CA VAL A 83 -9.27 -8.88 -6.85
C VAL A 83 -8.39 -8.15 -7.86
N MET A 84 -7.36 -7.42 -7.42
CA MET A 84 -6.41 -6.76 -8.32
C MET A 84 -5.67 -7.77 -9.22
N PHE A 85 -5.24 -8.89 -8.66
CA PHE A 85 -4.61 -9.97 -9.43
C PHE A 85 -5.54 -10.50 -10.51
N LEU A 86 -6.79 -10.83 -10.17
CA LEU A 86 -7.76 -11.34 -11.14
C LEU A 86 -8.06 -10.32 -12.24
N LEU A 87 -8.23 -9.05 -11.88
CA LEU A 87 -8.49 -7.97 -12.84
C LEU A 87 -7.33 -7.79 -13.84
N LEU A 88 -6.09 -7.83 -13.35
CA LEU A 88 -4.87 -7.63 -14.15
C LEU A 88 -4.30 -8.92 -14.75
N SER A 89 -4.92 -10.08 -14.47
CA SER A 89 -4.48 -11.35 -15.03
C SER A 89 -4.78 -11.41 -16.53
N ASN A 90 -4.09 -12.28 -17.27
CA ASN A 90 -4.27 -12.43 -18.73
C ASN A 90 -5.70 -12.79 -19.14
N VAL A 91 -6.48 -13.39 -18.24
CA VAL A 91 -7.89 -13.74 -18.43
C VAL A 91 -8.85 -12.70 -17.82
N GLY A 92 -8.30 -11.70 -17.12
CA GLY A 92 -9.01 -10.62 -16.49
C GLY A 92 -9.38 -9.50 -17.46
N PRO A 93 -10.38 -8.67 -17.11
CA PRO A 93 -10.84 -7.56 -17.95
C PRO A 93 -9.75 -6.53 -18.26
N PHE A 94 -8.72 -6.41 -17.41
CA PHE A 94 -7.60 -5.50 -17.60
C PHE A 94 -6.29 -6.23 -17.95
N GLY A 95 -6.36 -7.49 -18.38
CA GLY A 95 -5.18 -8.28 -18.75
C GLY A 95 -4.35 -7.69 -19.90
N PHE A 96 -4.95 -6.82 -20.72
CA PHE A 96 -4.26 -6.12 -21.81
C PHE A 96 -3.31 -5.00 -21.35
N LEU A 97 -3.34 -4.58 -20.07
CA LEU A 97 -2.48 -3.53 -19.50
C LEU A 97 -1.15 -4.06 -18.95
N ARG A 98 -0.99 -5.39 -18.90
CA ARG A 98 0.15 -6.07 -18.29
C ARG A 98 1.25 -6.35 -19.31
#